data_AF-A0A6P9E624-F1
#
_entry.id   AF-A0A6P9E624-F1
#
_cell.length_a   1.000
_cell.length_b   1.000
_cell.length_c   1.000
_cell.angle_alpha   90.00
_cell.angle_beta   90.00
_cell.angle_gamma   90.00
#
_symmetry.space_group_name_H-M   'P 1'
#
loop_
_entity.id
_entity.type
_entity.pdbx_description
1 polymer ?
#
loop_
_entity_poly.entity_id
_entity_poly.type
_entity_poly.pdbx_seq_one_letter_code
_entity_poly.pdbx_strand_id
1 'polypeptide(L)'
;MKKIHVQSDALLSQMCKVISESRTQQLMDGLVYTAISRAAKNGIFEFVSKMLEMDQRFLWTTDRNQRNIFMLAVLHRQEKIFNILYGLDRKIMNYSLTSKVDVNENNILHMAGMIEDSTWVNKIPGAALQMQRELQWFKEVEGIVHPKAKESTNNDGLTPRQLFTKNHKNLMEKGEKWMKGTATSCTVVGALIATIMFAAAFTVPGGNDQTTGFPIFLKKKLFMLFIICDALSLFSSSTSMLMFLGILTSTYAEEDFLEYLPRQMIIGLFTLFCSIATMMIAFSTALIIMLHDQYSWILIPIISLACVSVTPFILMQFPLLKNMVFSTYGLGIFDRKKKRFIMYIL
;
A
#
# COMPACT_ATOMS: atom_id res chain seq x y z
N MET A 1 24.22 -8.38 14.59
CA MET A 1 23.09 -9.19 14.06
C MET A 1 23.50 -10.54 13.48
N LYS A 2 24.49 -10.64 12.56
CA LYS A 2 24.84 -11.92 11.91
C LYS A 2 25.23 -13.07 12.86
N LYS A 3 26.02 -12.80 13.92
CA LYS A 3 26.47 -13.85 14.87
C LYS A 3 25.30 -14.46 15.69
N ILE A 4 24.36 -13.63 16.13
CA ILE A 4 23.18 -14.08 16.89
C ILE A 4 22.28 -14.93 16.00
N HIS A 5 22.05 -14.52 14.74
CA HIS A 5 21.24 -15.29 13.80
C HIS A 5 21.82 -16.69 13.52
N VAL A 6 23.14 -16.79 13.31
CA VAL A 6 23.82 -18.08 13.12
C VAL A 6 23.71 -18.98 14.36
N GLN A 7 23.85 -18.41 15.56
CA GLN A 7 23.70 -19.16 16.81
C GLN A 7 22.26 -19.64 17.03
N SER A 8 21.26 -18.79 16.74
CA SER A 8 19.85 -19.16 16.83
C SER A 8 19.50 -20.28 15.84
N ASP A 9 20.02 -20.24 14.62
CA ASP A 9 19.77 -21.28 13.62
C ASP A 9 20.43 -22.62 13.99
N ALA A 10 21.66 -22.58 14.52
CA ALA A 10 22.34 -23.77 15.02
C ALA A 10 21.59 -24.41 16.20
N LEU A 11 21.09 -23.59 17.13
CA LEU A 11 20.25 -24.06 18.25
C LEU A 11 18.96 -24.69 17.74
N LEU A 12 18.28 -24.03 16.79
CA LEU A 12 17.07 -24.54 16.15
C LEU A 12 17.31 -25.88 15.46
N SER A 13 18.43 -26.05 14.76
CA SER A 13 18.81 -27.34 14.14
C SER A 13 18.94 -28.46 15.17
N GLN A 14 19.53 -28.19 16.34
CA GLN A 14 19.67 -29.20 17.39
C GLN A 14 18.32 -29.52 18.05
N MET A 15 17.48 -28.50 18.29
CA MET A 15 16.12 -28.72 18.78
C MET A 15 15.30 -29.58 17.82
N CYS A 16 15.41 -29.33 16.51
CA CYS A 16 14.74 -30.15 15.50
C CYS A 16 15.14 -31.63 15.59
N LYS A 17 16.43 -31.94 15.75
CA LYS A 17 16.87 -33.35 15.92
C LYS A 17 16.17 -34.02 17.10
N VAL A 18 16.20 -33.38 18.28
CA VAL A 18 15.56 -33.91 19.49
C VAL A 18 14.05 -34.08 19.29
N ILE A 19 13.39 -33.10 18.66
CA ILE A 19 11.95 -33.13 18.39
C ILE A 19 11.58 -34.26 17.42
N SER A 20 12.39 -34.51 16.40
CA SER A 20 12.14 -35.57 15.41
C SER A 20 12.15 -36.98 16.00
N GLU A 21 12.92 -37.19 17.07
CA GLU A 21 13.02 -38.47 17.78
C GLU A 21 12.01 -38.59 18.93
N SER A 22 11.33 -37.50 19.28
CA SER A 22 10.43 -37.42 20.43
C SER A 22 9.04 -38.00 20.13
N ARG A 23 8.44 -38.63 21.14
CA ARG A 23 7.04 -39.10 21.09
C ARG A 23 6.07 -37.95 21.32
N THR A 24 4.82 -38.09 20.87
CA THR A 24 3.77 -37.06 21.01
C THR A 24 3.62 -36.52 22.43
N GLN A 25 3.70 -37.39 23.46
CA GLN A 25 3.61 -36.95 24.86
C GLN A 25 4.78 -36.04 25.25
N GLN A 26 6.00 -36.36 24.83
CA GLN A 26 7.18 -35.53 25.09
C GLN A 26 7.09 -34.18 24.38
N LEU A 27 6.51 -34.15 23.18
CA LEU A 27 6.26 -32.91 22.45
C LEU A 27 5.21 -32.03 23.14
N MET A 28 4.19 -32.64 23.74
CA MET A 28 3.18 -31.95 24.54
C MET A 28 3.78 -31.39 25.83
N ASP A 29 4.49 -32.22 26.59
CA ASP A 29 5.14 -31.84 27.86
C ASP A 29 6.20 -30.75 27.64
N GLY A 30 6.92 -30.83 26.51
CA GLY A 30 7.90 -29.83 26.07
C GLY A 30 7.30 -28.56 25.44
N LEU A 31 5.96 -28.42 25.42
CA LEU A 31 5.23 -27.26 24.88
C LEU A 31 5.55 -26.94 23.40
N VAL A 32 5.98 -27.92 22.61
CA VAL A 32 6.41 -27.72 21.22
C VAL A 32 5.29 -27.14 20.37
N TYR A 33 4.08 -27.70 20.48
CA TYR A 33 2.88 -27.20 19.81
C TYR A 33 2.55 -25.74 20.17
N THR A 34 2.66 -25.39 21.46
CA THR A 34 2.44 -24.02 21.93
C THR A 34 3.49 -23.06 21.37
N ALA A 35 4.76 -23.50 21.32
CA ALA A 35 5.85 -22.72 20.75
C ALA A 35 5.63 -22.45 19.25
N ILE A 36 5.17 -23.44 18.48
CA ILE A 36 4.87 -23.30 17.05
C ILE A 36 3.72 -22.30 16.83
N SER A 37 2.61 -22.44 17.56
CA SER A 37 1.48 -21.49 17.49
C SER A 37 1.92 -20.06 17.85
N ARG A 38 2.76 -19.90 18.87
CA ARG A 38 3.30 -18.60 19.27
C ARG A 38 4.26 -18.03 18.22
N ALA A 39 5.10 -18.86 17.62
CA ALA A 39 5.98 -18.46 16.53
C ALA A 39 5.17 -18.01 15.30
N ALA A 40 4.10 -18.74 14.97
CA ALA A 40 3.18 -18.37 13.90
C ALA A 40 2.51 -17.02 14.16
N LYS A 41 1.95 -16.81 15.36
CA LYS A 41 1.37 -15.52 15.78
C LYS A 41 2.35 -14.36 15.65
N ASN A 42 3.60 -14.56 16.05
CA ASN A 42 4.62 -13.51 16.07
C ASN A 42 5.40 -13.37 14.74
N GLY A 43 5.12 -14.18 13.73
CA GLY A 43 5.79 -14.07 12.43
C GLY A 43 7.23 -14.56 12.42
N ILE A 44 7.61 -15.47 13.32
CA ILE A 44 8.95 -16.08 13.37
C ILE A 44 9.03 -17.14 12.27
N PHE A 45 9.17 -16.65 11.03
CA PHE A 45 9.09 -17.44 9.81
C PHE A 45 10.08 -18.60 9.79
N GLU A 46 11.34 -18.35 10.14
CA GLU A 46 12.43 -19.33 10.08
C GLU A 46 12.19 -20.51 11.04
N PHE A 47 11.55 -20.24 12.18
CA PHE A 47 11.18 -21.29 13.13
C PHE A 47 10.04 -22.14 12.59
N VAL A 48 8.97 -21.49 12.10
CA VAL A 48 7.78 -22.19 11.59
C VAL A 48 8.12 -23.00 10.35
N SER A 49 8.89 -22.45 9.40
CA SER A 49 9.28 -23.16 8.18
C SER A 49 10.07 -24.43 8.51
N LYS A 50 11.07 -24.32 9.40
CA LYS A 50 11.94 -25.44 9.75
C LYS A 50 11.22 -26.54 10.53
N MET A 51 10.27 -26.17 11.40
CA MET A 51 9.41 -27.15 12.09
C MET A 51 8.51 -27.89 11.11
N LEU A 52 7.90 -27.20 10.15
CA LEU A 52 7.03 -27.81 9.15
C LEU A 52 7.81 -28.68 8.14
N GLU A 53 9.01 -28.27 7.75
CA GLU A 53 9.91 -29.07 6.88
C GLU A 53 10.33 -30.37 7.56
N MET A 54 10.63 -30.31 8.85
CA MET A 54 11.02 -31.47 9.63
C MET A 54 9.87 -32.46 9.83
N ASP A 55 8.66 -31.98 10.16
CA ASP A 55 7.52 -32.85 10.41
C ASP A 55 6.18 -32.18 10.06
N GLN A 56 5.50 -32.74 9.06
CA GLN A 56 4.22 -32.26 8.55
C GLN A 56 3.08 -32.39 9.57
N ARG A 57 3.22 -33.20 10.62
CA ARG A 57 2.21 -33.31 11.70
C ARG A 57 1.95 -31.98 12.38
N PHE A 58 2.94 -31.09 12.40
CA PHE A 58 2.78 -29.76 13.00
C PHE A 58 1.80 -28.86 12.25
N LEU A 59 1.41 -29.16 11.01
CA LEU A 59 0.35 -28.41 10.32
C LEU A 59 -0.97 -28.41 11.09
N TRP A 60 -1.24 -29.47 11.84
CA TRP A 60 -2.45 -29.66 12.64
C TRP A 60 -2.36 -29.05 14.03
N THR A 61 -1.26 -28.37 14.34
CA THR A 61 -1.08 -27.67 15.61
C THR A 61 -2.15 -26.61 15.76
N THR A 62 -2.83 -26.64 16.91
CA THR A 62 -3.79 -25.61 17.29
C THR A 62 -3.33 -24.86 18.53
N ASP A 63 -3.75 -23.60 18.65
CA ASP A 63 -3.63 -22.88 19.91
C ASP A 63 -4.76 -23.25 20.89
N ARG A 64 -4.81 -22.54 22.03
CA ARG A 64 -5.84 -22.74 23.07
C ARG A 64 -7.26 -22.47 22.58
N ASN A 65 -7.43 -21.70 21.51
CA ASN A 65 -8.72 -21.37 20.91
C ASN A 65 -9.04 -22.30 19.73
N GLN A 66 -8.34 -23.43 19.59
CA GLN A 66 -8.47 -24.37 18.47
C GLN A 66 -8.11 -23.76 17.09
N ARG A 67 -7.40 -22.63 17.05
CA ARG A 67 -6.96 -22.01 15.80
C ARG A 67 -5.71 -22.70 15.30
N ASN A 68 -5.75 -23.19 14.06
CA ASN A 68 -4.57 -23.78 13.45
C ASN A 68 -3.55 -22.71 13.02
N ILE A 69 -2.34 -23.14 12.65
CA ILE A 69 -1.24 -22.25 12.21
C ILE A 69 -1.68 -21.33 11.06
N PHE A 70 -2.55 -21.82 10.16
CA PHE A 70 -3.00 -21.04 9.01
C PHE A 70 -3.94 -19.91 9.41
N MET A 71 -4.89 -20.19 10.31
CA MET A 71 -5.77 -19.19 10.92
C MET A 71 -4.97 -18.15 11.69
N LEU A 72 -3.94 -18.56 12.45
CA LEU A 72 -3.07 -17.64 13.18
C LEU A 72 -2.26 -16.75 12.22
N ALA A 73 -1.75 -17.31 11.12
CA ALA A 73 -1.05 -16.52 10.11
C ALA A 73 -1.97 -15.50 9.45
N VAL A 74 -3.23 -15.86 9.18
CA VAL A 74 -4.25 -14.95 8.65
C VAL A 74 -4.61 -13.86 9.66
N LEU A 75 -4.93 -14.25 10.88
CA LEU A 75 -5.32 -13.35 11.96
C LEU A 75 -4.24 -12.30 12.24
N HIS A 76 -2.97 -12.69 12.24
CA HIS A 76 -1.85 -11.81 12.57
C HIS A 76 -1.14 -11.21 11.34
N ARG A 77 -1.72 -11.32 10.14
CA ARG A 77 -1.17 -10.77 8.86
C ARG A 77 0.25 -11.24 8.54
N GLN A 78 0.55 -12.52 8.80
CA GLN A 78 1.89 -13.11 8.64
C GLN A 78 2.11 -13.63 7.22
N GLU A 79 2.35 -12.71 6.29
CA GLU A 79 2.47 -12.98 4.83
C GLU A 79 3.42 -14.13 4.49
N LYS A 80 4.63 -14.17 5.07
CA LYS A 80 5.62 -15.21 4.78
C LYS A 80 5.14 -16.61 5.19
N ILE A 81 4.49 -16.71 6.35
CA ILE A 81 3.95 -17.95 6.88
C ILE A 81 2.73 -18.37 6.07
N PHE A 82 1.85 -17.43 5.73
CA PHE A 82 0.75 -17.68 4.80
C PHE A 82 1.26 -18.25 3.48
N ASN A 83 2.31 -17.66 2.88
CA ASN A 83 2.83 -18.07 1.59
C ASN A 83 3.38 -19.51 1.60
N ILE A 84 4.09 -19.93 2.66
CA ILE A 84 4.55 -21.33 2.74
C ILE A 84 3.39 -22.30 2.93
N LEU A 85 2.41 -21.95 3.78
CA LEU A 85 1.24 -22.77 4.00
C LEU A 85 0.43 -22.88 2.71
N TYR A 86 0.25 -21.77 2.00
CA TYR A 86 -0.38 -21.68 0.67
C TYR A 86 0.33 -22.53 -0.41
N GLY A 87 1.64 -22.74 -0.27
CA GLY A 87 2.44 -23.54 -1.19
C GLY A 87 2.35 -25.06 -0.98
N LEU A 88 1.82 -25.53 0.15
CA LEU A 88 1.65 -26.96 0.44
C LEU A 88 0.52 -27.57 -0.42
N ASP A 89 0.54 -28.89 -0.62
CA ASP A 89 -0.38 -29.61 -1.53
C ASP A 89 -1.84 -29.12 -1.36
N ARG A 90 -2.42 -28.69 -2.48
CA ARG A 90 -3.78 -28.12 -2.56
C ARG A 90 -4.84 -29.07 -2.00
N LYS A 91 -4.62 -30.39 -2.04
CA LYS A 91 -5.51 -31.38 -1.43
C LYS A 91 -5.56 -31.28 0.10
N ILE A 92 -4.41 -31.08 0.75
CA ILE A 92 -4.31 -30.91 2.22
C ILE A 92 -4.98 -29.60 2.65
N MET A 93 -4.82 -28.56 1.82
CA MET A 93 -5.38 -27.24 2.07
C MET A 93 -6.90 -27.15 1.91
N ASN A 94 -7.44 -27.70 0.81
CA ASN A 94 -8.82 -27.43 0.39
C ASN A 94 -9.88 -28.05 1.30
N TYR A 95 -9.57 -29.13 2.03
CA TYR A 95 -10.60 -29.87 2.76
C TYR A 95 -10.47 -29.84 4.28
N SER A 96 -9.29 -29.56 4.84
CA SER A 96 -9.06 -29.84 6.26
C SER A 96 -8.46 -28.68 7.07
N LEU A 97 -7.61 -27.82 6.47
CA LEU A 97 -7.06 -26.65 7.19
C LEU A 97 -7.95 -25.42 7.09
N THR A 98 -8.58 -25.16 5.94
CA THR A 98 -9.45 -23.99 5.71
C THR A 98 -10.90 -24.20 6.18
N SER A 99 -11.30 -25.46 6.40
CA SER A 99 -12.63 -25.85 6.88
C SER A 99 -12.75 -25.89 8.41
N LYS A 100 -11.62 -25.81 9.13
CA LYS A 100 -11.60 -25.74 10.60
C LYS A 100 -12.18 -24.40 11.07
N VAL A 101 -12.83 -24.47 12.23
CA VAL A 101 -13.32 -23.31 12.97
C VAL A 101 -12.65 -23.25 14.34
N ASP A 102 -12.57 -22.05 14.91
CA ASP A 102 -12.12 -21.84 16.29
C ASP A 102 -13.25 -22.14 17.30
N VAL A 103 -12.97 -21.94 18.59
CA VAL A 103 -13.96 -22.10 19.68
C VAL A 103 -15.21 -21.21 19.55
N ASN A 104 -15.15 -20.17 18.73
CA ASN A 104 -16.22 -19.22 18.49
C ASN A 104 -16.90 -19.43 17.12
N GLU A 105 -16.67 -20.58 16.49
CA GLU A 105 -17.11 -20.91 15.13
C GLU A 105 -16.56 -19.97 14.03
N ASN A 106 -15.48 -19.22 14.30
CA ASN A 106 -14.81 -18.42 13.29
C ASN A 106 -13.97 -19.33 12.39
N ASN A 107 -14.25 -19.33 11.09
CA ASN A 107 -13.38 -19.92 10.08
C ASN A 107 -12.20 -18.99 9.71
N ILE A 108 -11.33 -19.43 8.80
CA ILE A 108 -10.16 -18.65 8.36
C ILE A 108 -10.51 -17.30 7.72
N LEU A 109 -11.67 -17.16 7.06
CA LEU A 109 -12.09 -15.88 6.47
C LEU A 109 -12.57 -14.90 7.55
N HIS A 110 -13.20 -15.39 8.63
CA HIS A 110 -13.47 -14.54 9.80
C HIS A 110 -12.18 -13.99 10.40
N MET A 111 -11.11 -14.78 10.46
CA MET A 111 -9.79 -14.32 10.94
C MET A 111 -9.24 -13.15 10.10
N ALA A 112 -9.52 -13.13 8.79
CA ALA A 112 -9.16 -12.01 7.93
C ALA A 112 -10.06 -10.78 8.19
N GLY A 113 -11.28 -10.99 8.68
CA GLY A 113 -12.23 -9.97 9.14
C GLY A 113 -11.93 -9.36 10.51
N MET A 114 -11.02 -9.95 11.28
CA MET A 114 -10.67 -9.49 12.63
C MET A 114 -9.49 -8.51 12.60
N ILE A 115 -9.52 -7.55 13.54
CA ILE A 115 -8.42 -6.64 13.85
C ILE A 115 -7.91 -7.02 15.24
N GLU A 116 -6.62 -7.25 15.38
CA GLU A 116 -5.96 -7.61 16.64
C GLU A 116 -4.89 -6.56 16.94
N ASP A 117 -4.67 -6.18 18.19
CA ASP A 117 -3.67 -5.13 18.52
C ASP A 117 -2.25 -5.49 18.07
N SER A 118 -2.02 -6.78 17.84
CA SER A 118 -0.76 -7.34 17.32
C SER A 118 -0.66 -7.36 15.79
N THR A 119 -1.73 -7.07 15.04
CA THR A 119 -1.65 -6.93 13.58
C THR A 119 -0.88 -5.65 13.26
N TRP A 120 0.07 -5.78 12.33
CA TRP A 120 1.04 -4.74 11.96
C TRP A 120 0.42 -3.57 11.16
N VAL A 121 -0.77 -3.10 11.55
CA VAL A 121 -1.50 -1.99 10.91
C VAL A 121 -0.68 -0.69 10.95
N ASN A 122 0.18 -0.52 11.96
CA ASN A 122 0.93 0.71 12.22
C ASN A 122 2.10 1.01 11.27
N LYS A 123 2.42 0.15 10.30
CA LYS A 123 3.56 0.38 9.38
C LYS A 123 3.19 1.02 8.04
N ILE A 124 1.91 1.07 7.69
CA ILE A 124 1.44 1.66 6.44
C ILE A 124 1.07 3.13 6.70
N PRO A 125 1.67 4.09 5.97
CA PRO A 125 1.32 5.50 6.14
C PRO A 125 -0.10 5.77 5.60
N GLY A 126 -0.96 6.36 6.44
CA GLY A 126 -2.32 6.77 6.06
C GLY A 126 -3.38 5.70 6.26
N ALA A 127 -4.47 6.06 6.94
CA ALA A 127 -5.57 5.14 7.28
C ALA A 127 -6.26 4.55 6.05
N ALA A 128 -6.30 5.26 4.93
CA ALA A 128 -6.89 4.74 3.69
C ALA A 128 -6.04 3.63 3.05
N LEU A 129 -4.71 3.72 3.13
CA LEU A 129 -3.82 2.66 2.64
C LEU A 129 -3.82 1.45 3.58
N GLN A 130 -4.00 1.67 4.89
CA GLN A 130 -4.27 0.58 5.82
C GLN A 130 -5.58 -0.13 5.47
N MET A 131 -6.66 0.61 5.23
CA MET A 131 -7.95 0.05 4.82
C MET A 131 -7.84 -0.74 3.50
N GLN A 132 -7.17 -0.18 2.49
CA GLN A 132 -6.91 -0.85 1.23
C GLN A 132 -6.18 -2.19 1.47
N ARG A 133 -5.15 -2.20 2.31
CA ARG A 133 -4.36 -3.41 2.59
C ARG A 133 -5.18 -4.49 3.29
N GLU A 134 -5.98 -4.12 4.28
CA GLU A 134 -6.86 -5.05 5.00
C GLU A 134 -7.88 -5.68 4.05
N LEU A 135 -8.44 -4.88 3.14
CA LEU A 135 -9.40 -5.37 2.16
C LEU A 135 -8.76 -6.27 1.09
N GLN A 136 -7.55 -5.94 0.63
CA GLN A 136 -6.75 -6.83 -0.23
C GLN A 136 -6.43 -8.15 0.46
N TRP A 137 -6.06 -8.12 1.75
CA TRP A 137 -5.81 -9.32 2.55
C TRP A 137 -7.06 -10.19 2.65
N PHE A 138 -8.21 -9.58 2.96
CA PHE A 138 -9.49 -10.27 3.01
C PHE A 138 -9.84 -10.93 1.68
N LYS A 139 -9.70 -10.21 0.55
CA LYS A 139 -10.01 -10.73 -0.79
C LYS A 139 -9.13 -11.90 -1.21
N GLU A 140 -7.88 -11.91 -0.80
CA GLU A 140 -6.98 -13.03 -1.11
C GLU A 140 -7.32 -14.28 -0.27
N VAL A 141 -7.66 -14.12 1.01
CA VAL A 141 -8.17 -15.22 1.83
C VAL A 141 -9.53 -15.71 1.28
N GLU A 142 -10.39 -14.80 0.85
CA GLU A 142 -11.68 -15.11 0.21
C GLU A 142 -11.52 -15.94 -1.09
N GLY A 143 -10.42 -15.73 -1.82
CA GLY A 143 -10.10 -16.44 -3.05
C GLY A 143 -9.65 -17.89 -2.86
N ILE A 144 -9.24 -18.29 -1.64
CA ILE A 144 -8.72 -19.64 -1.36
C ILE A 144 -9.69 -20.51 -0.57
N VAL A 145 -10.74 -19.94 0.03
CA VAL A 145 -11.72 -20.68 0.83
C VAL A 145 -12.86 -21.23 -0.02
N HIS A 146 -13.42 -22.36 0.43
CA HIS A 146 -14.63 -22.93 -0.17
C HIS A 146 -15.83 -21.97 -0.02
N PRO A 147 -16.77 -21.88 -1.00
CA PRO A 147 -17.93 -21.00 -0.92
C PRO A 147 -18.74 -21.12 0.37
N LYS A 148 -18.88 -22.33 0.92
CA LYS A 148 -19.57 -22.57 2.21
C LYS A 148 -18.98 -21.76 3.37
N ALA A 149 -17.67 -21.52 3.39
CA ALA A 149 -17.02 -20.72 4.44
C ALA A 149 -17.29 -19.21 4.29
N LYS A 150 -17.74 -18.74 3.12
CA LYS A 150 -18.11 -17.34 2.91
C LYS A 150 -19.47 -17.01 3.55
N GLU A 151 -20.35 -18.00 3.60
CA GLU A 151 -21.71 -17.87 4.12
C GLU A 151 -21.88 -18.42 5.55
N SER A 152 -20.91 -19.18 6.06
CA SER A 152 -20.99 -19.71 7.44
C SER A 152 -20.92 -18.56 8.45
N THR A 153 -21.80 -18.59 9.44
CA THR A 153 -21.83 -17.64 10.54
C THR A 153 -20.98 -18.12 11.72
N ASN A 154 -20.40 -17.19 12.47
CA ASN A 154 -19.78 -17.49 13.77
C ASN A 154 -20.83 -17.52 14.90
N ASN A 155 -20.39 -17.71 16.15
CA ASN A 155 -21.26 -17.71 17.34
C ASN A 155 -22.06 -16.40 17.54
N ASP A 156 -21.61 -15.28 16.98
CA ASP A 156 -22.33 -14.00 17.01
C ASP A 156 -23.38 -13.89 15.89
N GLY A 157 -23.53 -14.93 15.06
CA GLY A 157 -24.43 -14.94 13.90
C GLY A 157 -23.93 -14.10 12.72
N LEU A 158 -22.65 -13.72 12.70
CA LEU A 158 -22.08 -12.88 11.65
C LEU A 158 -21.37 -13.72 10.59
N THR A 159 -21.55 -13.39 9.31
CA THR A 159 -20.71 -13.91 8.23
C THR A 159 -19.33 -13.24 8.25
N PRO A 160 -18.29 -13.81 7.60
CA PRO A 160 -16.98 -13.17 7.52
C PRO A 160 -17.01 -11.76 6.95
N ARG A 161 -17.87 -11.51 5.94
CA ARG A 161 -18.03 -10.19 5.32
C ARG A 161 -18.65 -9.20 6.30
N GLN A 162 -19.72 -9.59 7.01
CA GLN A 162 -20.34 -8.76 8.03
C GLN A 162 -19.38 -8.44 9.18
N LEU A 163 -18.59 -9.43 9.62
CA LEU A 163 -17.57 -9.24 10.66
C LEU A 163 -16.48 -8.27 10.19
N PHE A 164 -15.99 -8.40 8.95
CA PHE A 164 -14.99 -7.48 8.38
C PHE A 164 -15.52 -6.04 8.39
N THR A 165 -16.73 -5.80 7.86
CA THR A 165 -17.33 -4.46 7.81
C THR A 165 -17.54 -3.88 9.21
N LYS A 166 -18.00 -4.70 10.17
CA LYS A 166 -18.17 -4.28 11.57
C LYS A 166 -16.85 -3.85 12.21
N ASN A 167 -15.81 -4.67 12.09
CA ASN A 167 -14.52 -4.42 12.74
C ASN A 167 -13.73 -3.28 12.08
N HIS A 168 -13.85 -3.11 10.75
CA HIS A 168 -13.09 -2.12 10.00
C HIS A 168 -13.80 -0.77 9.86
N LYS A 169 -15.01 -0.60 10.41
CA LYS A 169 -15.79 0.64 10.33
C LYS A 169 -14.98 1.90 10.73
N ASN A 170 -14.31 1.86 11.88
CA ASN A 170 -13.50 3.00 12.36
C ASN A 170 -12.30 3.27 11.42
N LEU A 171 -11.67 2.22 10.89
CA LEU A 171 -10.57 2.36 9.95
C LEU A 171 -11.04 2.99 8.63
N MET A 172 -12.23 2.61 8.15
CA MET A 172 -12.87 3.17 6.97
C MET A 172 -13.19 4.66 7.17
N GLU A 173 -13.78 5.06 8.30
CA GLU A 173 -14.06 6.46 8.64
C GLU A 173 -12.77 7.30 8.72
N LYS A 174 -11.72 6.76 9.34
CA LYS A 174 -10.39 7.41 9.36
C LYS A 174 -9.77 7.51 7.96
N GLY A 175 -9.94 6.48 7.14
CA GLY A 175 -9.48 6.43 5.76
C GLY A 175 -10.17 7.49 4.91
N GLU A 176 -11.50 7.58 5.00
CA GLU A 176 -12.30 8.62 4.35
C GLU A 176 -11.84 10.01 4.77
N LYS A 177 -11.73 10.28 6.08
CA LYS A 177 -11.28 11.59 6.58
C LYS A 177 -9.89 11.95 6.06
N TRP A 178 -8.97 10.99 6.02
CA TRP A 178 -7.62 11.18 5.52
C TRP A 178 -7.60 11.49 4.02
N MET A 179 -8.38 10.77 3.21
CA MET A 179 -8.49 11.02 1.77
C MET A 179 -9.13 12.37 1.48
N LYS A 180 -10.24 12.71 2.13
CA LYS A 180 -10.91 14.01 1.99
C LYS A 180 -9.99 15.15 2.37
N GLY A 181 -9.31 15.06 3.52
CA GLY A 181 -8.36 16.09 3.96
C GLY A 181 -7.24 16.31 2.95
N THR A 182 -6.65 15.23 2.44
CA THR A 182 -5.58 15.32 1.42
C THR A 182 -6.12 15.88 0.10
N ALA A 183 -7.26 15.40 -0.37
CA ALA A 183 -7.91 15.86 -1.60
C ALA A 183 -8.26 17.35 -1.54
N THR A 184 -8.81 17.83 -0.42
CA THR A 184 -9.11 19.25 -0.21
C THR A 184 -7.83 20.10 -0.27
N SER A 185 -6.79 19.74 0.48
CA SER A 185 -5.53 20.48 0.47
C SER A 185 -4.89 20.52 -0.92
N CYS A 186 -4.86 19.40 -1.63
CA CYS A 186 -4.31 19.34 -2.98
C CYS A 186 -5.18 20.05 -4.03
N THR A 187 -6.50 20.06 -3.87
CA THR A 187 -7.41 20.84 -4.73
C THR A 187 -7.14 22.33 -4.61
N VAL A 188 -6.90 22.85 -3.40
CA VAL A 188 -6.55 24.26 -3.19
C VAL A 188 -5.24 24.61 -3.90
N VAL A 189 -4.20 23.76 -3.75
CA VAL A 189 -2.92 23.95 -4.46
C VAL A 189 -3.13 23.92 -5.98
N GLY A 190 -3.91 22.96 -6.48
CA GLY A 190 -4.22 22.85 -7.90
C GLY A 190 -4.97 24.08 -8.43
N ALA A 191 -5.97 24.57 -7.69
CA ALA A 191 -6.72 25.77 -8.07
C ALA A 191 -5.81 27.00 -8.16
N LEU A 192 -4.93 27.20 -7.18
CA LEU A 192 -3.95 28.30 -7.20
C LEU A 192 -3.03 28.22 -8.42
N ILE A 193 -2.49 27.03 -8.74
CA ILE A 193 -1.63 26.86 -9.91
C ILE A 193 -2.43 27.14 -11.19
N ALA A 194 -3.64 26.59 -11.33
CA ALA A 194 -4.47 26.81 -12.51
C ALA A 194 -4.75 28.29 -12.73
N THR A 195 -5.08 29.05 -11.67
CA THR A 195 -5.30 30.50 -11.74
C THR A 195 -4.03 31.27 -12.14
N ILE A 196 -2.88 30.95 -11.52
CA ILE A 196 -1.61 31.62 -11.81
C ILE A 196 -1.19 31.39 -13.26
N MET A 197 -1.25 30.14 -13.73
CA MET A 197 -0.86 29.79 -15.10
C MET A 197 -1.85 30.36 -16.12
N PHE A 198 -3.15 30.32 -15.84
CA PHE A 198 -4.15 30.95 -16.71
C PHE A 198 -3.88 32.45 -16.89
N ALA A 199 -3.55 33.16 -15.80
CA ALA A 199 -3.16 34.56 -15.89
C ALA A 199 -1.88 34.72 -16.73
N ALA A 200 -0.84 33.92 -16.46
CA ALA A 200 0.45 33.98 -17.15
C ALA A 200 0.37 33.70 -18.66
N ALA A 201 -0.59 32.89 -19.10
CA ALA A 201 -0.88 32.65 -20.52
C ALA A 201 -1.32 33.93 -21.27
N PHE A 202 -1.98 34.86 -20.58
CA PHE A 202 -2.44 36.13 -21.17
C PHE A 202 -1.56 37.32 -20.80
N THR A 203 -0.84 37.25 -19.67
CA THR A 203 0.15 38.24 -19.24
C THR A 203 1.57 37.78 -19.56
N VAL A 204 1.78 37.44 -20.84
CA VAL A 204 3.01 36.79 -21.30
C VAL A 204 4.27 37.64 -21.01
N PRO A 205 5.43 36.99 -20.74
CA PRO A 205 6.69 37.70 -20.50
C PRO A 205 7.06 38.57 -21.71
N GLY A 206 7.36 39.84 -21.46
CA GLY A 206 7.65 40.83 -22.52
C GLY A 206 6.43 41.52 -23.13
N GLY A 207 5.22 41.03 -22.87
CA GLY A 207 3.98 41.61 -23.38
C GLY A 207 3.70 41.33 -24.86
N ASN A 208 2.66 41.97 -25.36
CA ASN A 208 2.19 41.86 -26.74
C ASN A 208 2.55 43.11 -27.54
N ASP A 209 2.83 42.91 -28.83
CA ASP A 209 3.01 43.99 -29.79
C ASP A 209 1.69 44.77 -29.94
N GLN A 210 1.74 46.09 -29.77
CA GLN A 210 0.57 46.97 -29.82
C GLN A 210 -0.07 47.05 -31.22
N THR A 211 0.69 46.70 -32.26
CA THR A 211 0.22 46.78 -33.65
C THR A 211 -0.40 45.48 -34.14
N THR A 212 0.20 44.34 -33.78
CA THR A 212 -0.23 43.02 -34.27
C THR A 212 -1.00 42.21 -33.22
N GLY A 213 -0.90 42.57 -31.94
CA GLY A 213 -1.47 41.83 -30.81
C GLY A 213 -0.72 40.54 -30.46
N PHE A 214 0.31 40.15 -31.22
CA PHE A 214 1.08 38.94 -30.96
C PHE A 214 2.16 39.14 -29.89
N PRO A 215 2.55 38.08 -29.15
CA PRO A 215 3.65 38.15 -28.19
C PRO A 215 4.96 38.59 -28.84
N ILE A 216 5.66 39.56 -28.23
CA ILE A 216 6.90 40.14 -28.78
C ILE A 216 7.99 39.06 -28.97
N PHE A 217 8.01 38.05 -28.09
CA PHE A 217 9.00 36.97 -28.13
C PHE A 217 8.54 35.70 -28.85
N LEU A 218 7.45 35.74 -29.64
CA LEU A 218 6.86 34.56 -30.29
C LEU A 218 7.87 33.68 -31.06
N LYS A 219 8.87 34.30 -31.71
CA LYS A 219 9.90 33.58 -32.49
C LYS A 219 11.04 33.00 -31.65
N LYS A 220 11.15 33.32 -30.35
CA LYS A 220 12.21 32.82 -29.47
C LYS A 220 11.86 31.42 -28.95
N LYS A 221 12.82 30.48 -29.03
CA LYS A 221 12.65 29.10 -28.53
C LYS A 221 12.23 29.04 -27.06
N LEU A 222 12.79 29.92 -26.22
CA LEU A 222 12.45 30.00 -24.80
C LEU A 222 10.99 30.41 -24.56
N PHE A 223 10.43 31.28 -25.41
CA PHE A 223 9.02 31.67 -25.33
C PHE A 223 8.08 30.50 -25.67
N MET A 224 8.42 29.73 -26.70
CA MET A 224 7.67 28.51 -27.03
C MET A 224 7.71 27.50 -25.88
N LEU A 225 8.88 27.33 -25.23
CA LEU A 225 9.00 26.48 -24.05
C LEU A 225 8.14 26.99 -22.89
N PHE A 226 8.12 28.30 -22.65
CA PHE A 226 7.25 28.94 -21.66
C PHE A 226 5.77 28.57 -21.89
N ILE A 227 5.24 28.82 -23.10
CA ILE A 227 3.82 28.56 -23.42
C ILE A 227 3.47 27.07 -23.31
N ILE A 228 4.36 26.17 -23.75
CA ILE A 228 4.13 24.71 -23.64
C ILE A 228 4.07 24.29 -22.17
N CYS A 229 5.05 24.72 -21.37
CA CYS A 229 5.09 24.41 -19.94
C CYS A 229 3.92 25.03 -19.18
N ASP A 230 3.48 26.23 -19.58
CA ASP A 230 2.30 26.90 -19.03
C ASP A 230 1.02 26.10 -19.27
N ALA A 231 0.76 25.74 -20.52
CA ALA A 231 -0.39 24.91 -20.89
C ALA A 231 -0.37 23.55 -20.18
N LEU A 232 0.78 22.86 -20.17
CA LEU A 232 0.93 21.59 -19.45
C LEU A 232 0.65 21.75 -17.96
N SER A 233 1.11 22.85 -17.35
CA SER A 233 0.85 23.12 -15.94
C SER A 233 -0.64 23.31 -15.66
N LEU A 234 -1.31 24.13 -16.46
CA LEU A 234 -2.73 24.46 -16.33
C LEU A 234 -3.61 23.23 -16.50
N PHE A 235 -3.43 22.48 -17.59
CA PHE A 235 -4.26 21.29 -17.88
C PHE A 235 -4.00 20.16 -16.87
N SER A 236 -2.73 19.95 -16.48
CA SER A 236 -2.40 18.96 -15.46
C SER A 236 -2.97 19.34 -14.10
N SER A 237 -2.95 20.62 -13.73
CA SER A 237 -3.59 21.09 -12.49
C SER A 237 -5.10 20.91 -12.51
N SER A 238 -5.73 21.22 -13.64
CA SER A 238 -7.18 21.09 -13.82
C SER A 238 -7.62 19.62 -13.75
N THR A 239 -6.84 18.72 -14.34
CA THR A 239 -7.05 17.27 -14.25
C THR A 239 -6.92 16.80 -12.80
N SER A 240 -5.90 17.29 -12.09
CA SER A 240 -5.70 16.99 -10.67
C SER A 240 -6.91 17.38 -9.81
N MET A 241 -7.44 18.59 -10.01
CA MET A 241 -8.64 19.07 -9.33
C MET A 241 -9.86 18.19 -9.59
N LEU A 242 -10.09 17.75 -10.84
CA LEU A 242 -11.21 16.87 -11.18
C LEU A 242 -11.11 15.50 -10.48
N MET A 243 -9.90 14.94 -10.41
CA MET A 243 -9.66 13.67 -9.70
C MET A 243 -9.91 13.82 -8.20
N PHE A 244 -9.44 14.91 -7.58
CA PHE A 244 -9.69 15.18 -6.16
C PHE A 244 -11.15 15.53 -5.87
N LEU A 245 -11.85 16.21 -6.77
CA LEU A 245 -13.29 16.40 -6.68
C LEU A 245 -14.02 15.05 -6.68
N GLY A 246 -13.61 14.12 -7.55
CA GLY A 246 -14.12 12.75 -7.58
C GLY A 246 -13.94 12.00 -6.25
N ILE A 247 -12.85 12.27 -5.52
CA ILE A 247 -12.62 11.75 -4.16
C ILE A 247 -13.59 12.41 -3.17
N LEU A 248 -13.82 13.71 -3.25
CA LEU A 248 -14.73 14.43 -2.35
C LEU A 248 -16.19 14.03 -2.54
N THR A 249 -16.60 13.66 -3.76
CA THR A 249 -17.97 13.26 -4.12
C THR A 249 -18.21 11.75 -4.06
N SER A 250 -17.20 10.94 -3.75
CA SER A 250 -17.36 9.48 -3.67
C SER A 250 -18.23 9.07 -2.48
N THR A 251 -18.91 7.94 -2.61
CA THR A 251 -19.73 7.31 -1.56
C THR A 251 -18.91 6.58 -0.50
N TYR A 252 -17.61 6.35 -0.74
CA TYR A 252 -16.72 5.60 0.16
C TYR A 252 -17.28 4.23 0.56
N ALA A 253 -17.83 3.50 -0.42
CA ALA A 253 -18.18 2.11 -0.17
C ALA A 253 -16.90 1.32 0.17
N GLU A 254 -17.03 0.25 0.95
CA GLU A 254 -15.87 -0.55 1.40
C GLU A 254 -15.00 -0.98 0.20
N GLU A 255 -15.63 -1.42 -0.89
CA GLU A 255 -14.94 -1.88 -2.11
C GLU A 255 -14.23 -0.76 -2.87
N ASP A 256 -14.66 0.50 -2.72
CA ASP A 256 -14.03 1.64 -3.39
C ASP A 256 -12.57 1.82 -2.93
N PHE A 257 -12.25 1.40 -1.69
CA PHE A 257 -10.90 1.44 -1.12
C PHE A 257 -9.91 0.48 -1.79
N LEU A 258 -10.37 -0.51 -2.57
CA LEU A 258 -9.47 -1.43 -3.27
C LEU A 258 -8.74 -0.75 -4.42
N GLU A 259 -9.50 -0.07 -5.28
CA GLU A 259 -8.99 0.38 -6.57
C GLU A 259 -9.48 1.78 -6.93
N TYR A 260 -10.79 2.05 -6.84
CA TYR A 260 -11.36 3.30 -7.32
C TYR A 260 -10.76 4.53 -6.62
N LEU A 261 -10.83 4.56 -5.28
CA LEU A 261 -10.33 5.66 -4.46
C LEU A 261 -8.80 5.83 -4.56
N PRO A 262 -7.98 4.77 -4.40
CA PRO A 262 -6.54 4.84 -4.62
C PRO A 262 -6.15 5.33 -6.02
N ARG A 263 -6.83 4.86 -7.08
CA ARG A 263 -6.55 5.26 -8.46
C ARG A 263 -6.79 6.75 -8.68
N GLN A 264 -7.93 7.27 -8.22
CA GLN A 264 -8.23 8.71 -8.27
C GLN A 264 -7.13 9.52 -7.55
N MET A 265 -6.71 9.07 -6.38
CA MET A 265 -5.66 9.73 -5.59
C MET A 265 -4.31 9.71 -6.28
N ILE A 266 -3.92 8.58 -6.89
CA ILE A 266 -2.68 8.43 -7.64
C ILE A 266 -2.66 9.38 -8.85
N ILE A 267 -3.72 9.38 -9.67
CA ILE A 267 -3.80 10.24 -10.86
C ILE A 267 -3.80 11.72 -10.44
N GLY A 268 -4.58 12.08 -9.42
CA GLY A 268 -4.64 13.44 -8.88
C GLY A 268 -3.29 13.93 -8.40
N LEU A 269 -2.57 13.14 -7.60
CA LEU A 269 -1.24 13.52 -7.11
C LEU A 269 -0.20 13.56 -8.24
N PHE A 270 -0.20 12.58 -9.14
CA PHE A 270 0.73 12.54 -10.28
C PHE A 270 0.59 13.77 -11.18
N THR A 271 -0.65 14.11 -11.56
CA THR A 271 -0.93 15.30 -12.36
C THR A 271 -0.62 16.61 -11.61
N LEU A 272 -0.79 16.65 -10.28
CA LEU A 272 -0.34 17.80 -9.48
C LEU A 272 1.18 17.97 -9.52
N PHE A 273 1.95 16.87 -9.45
CA PHE A 273 3.41 16.92 -9.55
C PHE A 273 3.87 17.43 -10.91
N CYS A 274 3.29 16.90 -11.99
CA CYS A 274 3.58 17.37 -13.34
C CYS A 274 3.30 18.87 -13.46
N SER A 275 2.18 19.33 -12.89
CA SER A 275 1.80 20.75 -12.88
C SER A 275 2.81 21.63 -12.15
N ILE A 276 3.22 21.24 -10.94
CA ILE A 276 4.23 21.99 -10.17
C ILE A 276 5.56 22.02 -10.94
N ALA A 277 6.01 20.90 -11.50
CA ALA A 277 7.27 20.85 -12.25
C ALA A 277 7.24 21.76 -13.48
N THR A 278 6.17 21.72 -14.29
CA THR A 278 6.06 22.55 -15.48
C THR A 278 5.82 24.02 -15.17
N MET A 279 5.10 24.36 -14.09
CA MET A 279 4.99 25.73 -13.58
C MET A 279 6.38 26.32 -13.29
N MET A 280 7.25 25.56 -12.63
CA MET A 280 8.58 26.05 -12.25
C MET A 280 9.50 26.22 -13.45
N ILE A 281 9.37 25.35 -14.45
CA ILE A 281 10.06 25.53 -15.75
C ILE A 281 9.53 26.78 -16.45
N ALA A 282 8.21 26.96 -16.53
CA ALA A 282 7.59 28.15 -17.13
C ALA A 282 8.09 29.43 -16.44
N PHE A 283 8.03 29.50 -15.11
CA PHE A 283 8.54 30.62 -14.33
C PHE A 283 10.03 30.90 -14.59
N SER A 284 10.86 29.85 -14.62
CA SER A 284 12.30 29.99 -14.90
C SER A 284 12.54 30.51 -16.33
N THR A 285 11.82 30.00 -17.32
CA THR A 285 11.93 30.47 -18.71
C THR A 285 11.45 31.91 -18.87
N ALA A 286 10.38 32.31 -18.18
CA ALA A 286 9.89 33.68 -18.16
C ALA A 286 10.95 34.65 -17.62
N LEU A 287 11.59 34.31 -16.50
CA LEU A 287 12.66 35.12 -15.93
C LEU A 287 13.87 35.24 -16.86
N ILE A 288 14.29 34.14 -17.50
CA ILE A 288 15.37 34.19 -18.48
C ILE A 288 14.98 35.12 -19.62
N ILE A 289 13.78 34.99 -20.20
CA ILE A 289 13.33 35.87 -21.28
C ILE A 289 13.34 37.35 -20.88
N MET A 290 12.95 37.67 -19.65
CA MET A 290 12.90 39.05 -19.15
C MET A 290 14.26 39.64 -18.76
N LEU A 291 15.19 38.84 -18.24
CA LEU A 291 16.42 39.33 -17.59
C LEU A 291 17.71 39.02 -18.36
N HIS A 292 17.66 38.16 -19.39
CA HIS A 292 18.85 37.62 -20.09
C HIS A 292 19.83 38.72 -20.56
N ASP A 293 19.32 39.83 -21.09
CA ASP A 293 20.16 40.84 -21.75
C ASP A 293 20.72 41.92 -20.80
N GLN A 294 20.23 42.03 -19.56
CA GLN A 294 20.67 43.11 -18.64
C GLN A 294 21.14 42.66 -17.25
N TYR A 295 20.71 41.50 -16.72
CA TYR A 295 20.98 41.12 -15.31
C TYR A 295 21.25 39.62 -15.13
N SER A 296 22.14 39.04 -15.94
CA SER A 296 22.42 37.59 -15.93
C SER A 296 22.93 37.05 -14.58
N TRP A 297 23.55 37.89 -13.73
CA TRP A 297 24.02 37.49 -12.40
C TRP A 297 22.88 37.24 -11.38
N ILE A 298 21.71 37.85 -11.57
CA ILE A 298 20.54 37.74 -10.69
C ILE A 298 19.73 36.44 -10.99
N LEU A 299 19.88 35.86 -12.18
CA LEU A 299 19.16 34.66 -12.58
C LEU A 299 19.53 33.41 -11.75
N ILE A 300 20.82 33.24 -11.47
CA ILE A 300 21.35 32.07 -10.75
C ILE A 300 20.74 31.95 -9.32
N PRO A 301 20.72 33.00 -8.48
CA PRO A 301 20.13 32.90 -7.16
C PRO A 301 18.60 32.70 -7.19
N ILE A 302 17.87 33.30 -8.16
CA ILE A 302 16.42 33.14 -8.26
C ILE A 302 16.04 31.70 -8.67
N ILE A 303 16.72 31.13 -9.66
CA ILE A 303 16.52 29.73 -10.08
C ILE A 303 16.88 28.77 -8.94
N SER A 304 17.95 29.07 -8.19
CA SER A 304 18.34 28.29 -7.01
C SER A 304 17.26 28.32 -5.93
N LEU A 305 16.69 29.50 -5.62
CA LEU A 305 15.62 29.65 -4.65
C LEU A 305 14.34 28.91 -5.08
N ALA A 306 14.00 28.98 -6.37
CA ALA A 306 12.92 28.23 -7.00
C ALA A 306 13.10 26.70 -6.87
N CYS A 307 14.31 26.17 -7.09
CA CYS A 307 14.58 24.75 -6.86
C CYS A 307 14.49 24.35 -5.38
N VAL A 308 14.98 25.21 -4.48
CA VAL A 308 14.98 24.96 -3.03
C VAL A 308 13.55 24.88 -2.47
N SER A 309 12.59 25.66 -2.99
CA SER A 309 11.20 25.62 -2.50
C SER A 309 10.43 24.37 -2.95
N VAL A 310 10.75 23.83 -4.13
CA VAL A 310 10.04 22.68 -4.74
C VAL A 310 10.58 21.35 -4.25
N THR A 311 11.90 21.27 -4.01
CA THR A 311 12.59 20.03 -3.62
C THR A 311 11.98 19.37 -2.37
N PRO A 312 11.66 20.10 -1.28
CA PRO A 312 10.99 19.53 -0.10
C PRO A 312 9.62 18.94 -0.42
N PHE A 313 8.84 19.60 -1.28
CA PHE A 313 7.51 19.12 -1.66
C PHE A 313 7.60 17.78 -2.42
N ILE A 314 8.54 17.68 -3.37
CA ILE A 314 8.82 16.44 -4.09
C ILE A 314 9.28 15.34 -3.12
N LEU A 315 10.23 15.65 -2.23
CA LEU A 315 10.76 14.69 -1.27
C LEU A 315 9.71 14.16 -0.28
N MET A 316 8.76 15.01 0.14
CA MET A 316 7.72 14.61 1.09
C MET A 316 6.58 13.82 0.43
N GLN A 317 6.14 14.23 -0.76
CA GLN A 317 4.94 13.67 -1.39
C GLN A 317 5.26 12.46 -2.29
N PHE A 318 6.47 12.38 -2.85
CA PHE A 318 6.88 11.27 -3.72
C PHE A 318 6.86 9.90 -3.02
N PRO A 319 7.32 9.74 -1.76
CA PRO A 319 7.19 8.48 -1.04
C PRO A 319 5.73 8.03 -0.91
N LEU A 320 4.81 8.97 -0.68
CA LEU A 320 3.39 8.68 -0.57
C LEU A 320 2.82 8.18 -1.91
N LEU A 321 3.10 8.88 -3.01
CA LEU A 321 2.69 8.43 -4.35
C LEU A 321 3.27 7.04 -4.69
N LYS A 322 4.56 6.83 -4.42
CA LYS A 322 5.23 5.54 -4.64
C LYS A 322 4.56 4.42 -3.85
N ASN A 323 4.25 4.66 -2.57
CA ASN A 323 3.60 3.68 -1.71
C ASN A 323 2.18 3.36 -2.21
N MET A 324 1.42 4.35 -2.66
CA MET A 324 0.08 4.13 -3.25
C MET A 324 0.14 3.29 -4.53
N VAL A 325 1.06 3.63 -5.44
CA VAL A 325 1.25 2.90 -6.70
C VAL A 325 1.66 1.46 -6.41
N PHE A 326 2.60 1.24 -5.49
CA PHE A 326 3.03 -0.10 -5.11
C PHE A 326 1.91 -0.89 -4.41
N SER A 327 1.12 -0.25 -3.55
CA SER A 327 -0.03 -0.87 -2.87
C SER A 327 -1.13 -1.27 -3.86
N THR A 328 -1.40 -0.44 -4.87
CA THR A 328 -2.53 -0.62 -5.80
C THR A 328 -2.17 -1.49 -7.01
N TYR A 329 -0.99 -1.28 -7.60
CA TYR A 329 -0.55 -1.92 -8.85
C TYR A 329 0.67 -2.83 -8.70
N GLY A 330 1.28 -2.88 -7.52
CA GLY A 330 2.44 -3.73 -7.26
C GLY A 330 2.11 -5.22 -7.31
N LEU A 331 3.13 -6.05 -7.06
CA LEU A 331 2.90 -7.47 -6.83
C LEU A 331 1.91 -7.61 -5.67
N GLY A 332 0.84 -8.36 -5.89
CA GLY A 332 -0.15 -8.64 -4.84
C GLY A 332 0.51 -9.19 -3.58
N ILE A 333 -0.21 -9.14 -2.46
CA ILE A 333 0.30 -9.53 -1.13
C ILE A 333 0.92 -10.94 -1.13
N PHE A 334 0.56 -11.79 -2.08
CA PHE A 334 1.01 -13.17 -2.14
C PHE A 334 1.82 -13.44 -3.41
N ASP A 335 3.01 -14.01 -3.22
CA ASP A 335 3.89 -14.44 -4.30
C ASP A 335 3.36 -15.75 -4.91
N ARG A 336 2.37 -15.64 -5.81
CA ARG A 336 1.82 -16.78 -6.54
C ARG A 336 2.87 -17.47 -7.44
N LYS A 337 4.03 -16.86 -7.70
CA LYS A 337 5.09 -17.37 -8.59
C LYS A 337 6.07 -18.33 -7.91
N LYS A 338 6.17 -18.33 -6.57
CA LYS A 338 6.98 -19.33 -5.83
C LYS A 338 6.49 -20.78 -5.97
N LYS A 339 5.32 -21.01 -6.58
CA LYS A 339 4.78 -22.33 -6.95
C LYS A 339 5.77 -23.24 -7.69
N ARG A 340 6.82 -22.72 -8.35
CA ARG A 340 7.78 -23.55 -9.08
C ARG A 340 9.03 -23.97 -8.31
N PHE A 341 9.41 -23.30 -7.23
CA PHE A 341 10.72 -23.56 -6.61
C PHE A 341 10.71 -24.70 -5.59
N ILE A 342 9.58 -24.89 -4.88
CA ILE A 342 9.44 -25.97 -3.89
C ILE A 342 9.22 -27.34 -4.54
N MET A 343 8.75 -27.38 -5.79
CA MET A 343 8.56 -28.62 -6.55
C MET A 343 9.87 -29.28 -7.03
N TYR A 344 11.03 -28.65 -6.83
CA TYR A 344 12.35 -29.18 -7.21
C TYR A 344 13.26 -29.51 -6.00
N ILE A 345 12.76 -29.37 -4.77
CA ILE A 345 13.51 -29.70 -3.53
C ILE A 345 12.83 -30.83 -2.72
N LEU A 346 11.73 -31.39 -3.24
CA LEU A 346 11.20 -32.71 -2.86
C LEU A 346 11.49 -33.67 -4.02
#